data_AF-A0A660YFH9-F1
#
_entry.id   AF-A0A660YFH9-F1
#
_cell.length_a   1.000
_cell.length_b   1.000
_cell.length_c   1.000
_cell.angle_alpha   90.00
_cell.angle_beta   90.00
_cell.angle_gamma   90.00
#
_symmetry.space_group_name_H-M   'P 1'
#
loop_
_entity.id
_entity.type
_entity.pdbx_description
1 polymer ?
#
loop_
_entity_poly.entity_id
_entity_poly.type
_entity_poly.pdbx_seq_one_letter_code
_entity_poly.pdbx_strand_id
1 'polypeptide(L)'
;MVAEVLVVGAGIVGCSVAYHLARLGCRDVMVLERDTVGSGSTGVCAGGIRQQFSSEINIRLSVESLNFLKRLEEETGYDPELRQHGYLIEGGA
;
A
#
# COMPACT_ATOMS: atom_id res chain seq x y z
N MET A 1 -16.74 16.92 -14.15
CA MET A 1 -15.52 16.17 -14.53
C MET A 1 -15.90 14.72 -14.67
N VAL A 2 -15.42 14.04 -15.71
CA VAL A 2 -15.61 12.59 -15.89
C VAL A 2 -14.22 11.98 -15.85
N ALA A 3 -14.05 10.92 -15.07
CA ALA A 3 -12.81 10.14 -15.01
C ALA A 3 -13.12 8.73 -15.54
N GLU A 4 -12.19 8.08 -16.24
CA GLU A 4 -12.29 6.67 -16.60
C GLU A 4 -12.36 5.78 -15.35
N VAL A 5 -11.56 6.09 -14.33
CA VAL A 5 -11.58 5.40 -13.03
C VAL A 5 -11.63 6.40 -11.88
N LEU A 6 -12.64 6.27 -11.03
CA LEU A 6 -12.75 7.00 -9.76
C LEU A 6 -12.44 6.07 -8.59
N VAL A 7 -11.37 6.35 -7.85
CA VAL A 7 -11.02 5.69 -6.59
C VAL A 7 -11.54 6.54 -5.43
N VAL A 8 -12.38 5.96 -4.58
CA VAL A 8 -12.94 6.64 -3.40
C VAL A 8 -12.15 6.25 -2.16
N GLY A 9 -11.41 7.21 -1.60
CA GLY A 9 -10.54 7.09 -0.44
C GLY A 9 -9.05 7.17 -0.82
N ALA A 10 -8.32 8.11 -0.23
CA ALA A 10 -6.87 8.29 -0.40
C ALA A 10 -6.07 7.72 0.79
N GLY A 11 -6.50 6.57 1.32
CA GLY A 11 -5.66 5.73 2.17
C GLY A 11 -4.65 4.92 1.33
N ILE A 12 -3.78 4.16 2.00
CA ILE A 12 -2.71 3.39 1.34
C ILE A 12 -3.22 2.48 0.20
N VAL A 13 -4.38 1.86 0.39
CA VAL A 13 -4.99 0.97 -0.62
C VAL A 13 -5.44 1.77 -1.84
N GLY A 14 -6.12 2.90 -1.66
CA GLY A 14 -6.59 3.73 -2.77
C GLY A 14 -5.43 4.35 -3.56
N CYS A 15 -4.41 4.84 -2.85
CA CYS A 15 -3.18 5.34 -3.48
C CYS A 15 -2.44 4.23 -4.25
N SER A 16 -2.34 3.02 -3.69
CA SER A 16 -1.74 1.87 -4.38
C SER A 16 -2.50 1.50 -5.65
N VAL A 17 -3.84 1.44 -5.59
CA VAL A 17 -4.68 1.19 -6.77
C VAL A 17 -4.42 2.24 -7.85
N ALA A 18 -4.46 3.53 -7.50
CA ALA A 18 -4.22 4.60 -8.46
C ALA A 18 -2.82 4.54 -9.08
N TYR A 19 -1.79 4.28 -8.25
CA TYR A 19 -0.41 4.10 -8.69
C TYR A 19 -0.27 2.96 -9.71
N HIS A 20 -0.82 1.78 -9.41
CA HIS A 20 -0.71 0.62 -10.29
C HIS A 20 -1.55 0.77 -11.57
N LEU A 21 -2.72 1.39 -11.51
CA LEU A 21 -3.50 1.72 -12.71
C LEU A 21 -2.73 2.67 -13.63
N ALA A 22 -2.11 3.71 -13.08
CA ALA A 22 -1.28 4.63 -13.84
C ALA A 22 -0.07 3.92 -14.49
N ARG A 23 0.60 3.03 -13.74
CA ARG A 23 1.71 2.19 -14.25
C ARG A 23 1.27 1.23 -15.36
N LEU A 24 0.03 0.76 -15.32
CA LEU A 24 -0.57 -0.08 -16.38
C LEU A 24 -1.06 0.73 -17.59
N GLY A 25 -0.89 2.06 -17.58
CA GLY A 25 -1.19 2.94 -18.71
C GLY A 25 -2.56 3.61 -18.67
N CYS A 26 -3.34 3.42 -17.59
CA CYS A 26 -4.57 4.19 -17.40
C CYS A 26 -4.20 5.64 -17.07
N ARG A 27 -4.61 6.59 -17.92
CA ARG A 27 -4.19 8.00 -17.81
C ARG A 27 -5.20 8.88 -17.08
N ASP A 28 -6.43 8.41 -16.92
CA ASP A 28 -7.54 9.17 -16.34
C ASP A 28 -8.06 8.51 -15.05
N VAL A 29 -7.19 8.52 -14.04
CA VAL A 29 -7.50 8.03 -12.70
C VAL A 29 -7.66 9.23 -11.76
N MET A 30 -8.83 9.33 -11.14
CA MET A 30 -9.11 10.33 -10.10
C MET A 30 -9.23 9.66 -8.74
N VAL A 31 -8.51 10.17 -7.74
CA VAL A 31 -8.66 9.76 -6.34
C VAL A 31 -9.44 10.84 -5.60
N LEU A 32 -10.54 10.47 -4.97
CA LEU A 32 -11.36 11.37 -4.17
C LEU A 32 -11.25 11.00 -2.68
N GLU A 33 -10.82 11.96 -1.87
CA GLU A 33 -10.77 11.84 -0.41
C GLU A 33 -11.62 12.94 0.21
N ARG A 34 -12.27 12.62 1.34
CA ARG A 34 -13.10 13.55 2.10
C ARG A 34 -12.24 14.58 2.83
N ASP A 35 -11.16 14.12 3.44
CA ASP A 35 -10.26 14.95 4.26
C ASP A 35 -8.91 15.16 3.56
N THR A 36 -7.81 14.64 4.12
CA THR A 36 -6.47 14.71 3.53
C THR A 36 -5.95 13.31 3.21
N VAL A 37 -5.00 13.20 2.28
CA VAL A 37 -4.35 11.93 1.93
C VAL A 37 -3.83 11.24 3.20
N GLY A 38 -4.19 9.97 3.38
CA GLY A 38 -3.78 9.16 4.53
C GLY A 38 -4.46 9.50 5.86
N SER A 39 -5.43 10.43 5.94
CA SER A 39 -6.06 10.85 7.21
C SER A 39 -6.79 9.74 7.98
N GLY A 40 -7.16 8.64 7.32
CA GLY A 40 -7.83 7.49 7.92
C GLY A 40 -6.88 6.55 8.68
N SER A 41 -7.17 5.24 8.65
CA SER A 41 -6.37 4.22 9.35
C SER A 41 -4.90 4.17 8.93
N THR A 42 -4.58 4.64 7.72
CA THR A 42 -3.20 4.73 7.22
C THR A 42 -2.35 5.69 8.06
N GLY A 43 -2.82 6.90 8.34
CA GLY A 43 -2.03 7.93 9.03
C GLY A 43 -1.85 7.68 10.53
N VAL A 44 -2.65 6.79 11.10
CA VAL A 44 -2.56 6.38 12.52
C VAL A 44 -2.05 4.95 12.71
N CYS A 45 -1.60 4.30 11.64
CA CYS A 45 -1.06 2.94 11.75
C CYS A 45 0.33 2.94 12.38
N ALA A 46 0.70 1.84 13.04
CA ALA A 46 2.01 1.69 13.64
C ALA A 46 3.15 1.39 12.63
N GLY A 47 2.83 1.29 11.33
CA GLY A 47 3.82 1.02 10.27
C GLY A 47 4.38 -0.42 10.22
N GLY A 48 3.82 -1.35 11.00
CA GLY A 48 4.28 -2.74 11.04
C GLY A 48 3.98 -3.53 9.78
N ILE A 49 5.00 -4.23 9.24
CA ILE A 49 4.87 -5.11 8.07
C ILE A 49 5.13 -6.55 8.50
N ARG A 50 4.16 -7.44 8.23
CA ARG A 50 4.29 -8.89 8.47
C ARG A 50 4.05 -9.65 7.18
N GLN A 51 4.61 -10.86 7.07
CA GLN A 51 4.42 -11.75 5.92
C GLN A 51 3.78 -13.09 6.31
N GLN A 52 3.74 -13.40 7.61
CA GLN A 52 3.20 -14.64 8.15
C GLN A 52 1.68 -14.52 8.31
N PHE A 53 0.92 -15.21 7.46
CA PHE A 53 -0.54 -15.25 7.50
C PHE A 53 -1.03 -16.69 7.35
N SER A 54 -2.29 -16.95 7.74
CA SER A 54 -2.87 -18.30 7.71
C SER A 54 -3.27 -18.79 6.30
N SER A 55 -3.38 -17.88 5.34
CA SER A 55 -3.79 -18.21 3.96
C SER A 55 -2.69 -17.87 2.98
N GLU A 56 -2.46 -18.74 2.00
CA GLU A 56 -1.48 -18.53 0.95
C GLU A 56 -1.64 -17.20 0.21
N ILE A 57 -2.88 -16.78 -0.09
CA ILE A 57 -3.13 -15.52 -0.80
C ILE A 57 -2.60 -14.29 -0.04
N ASN A 58 -2.83 -14.23 1.27
CA ASN A 58 -2.34 -13.13 2.11
C ASN A 58 -0.81 -13.16 2.25
N ILE A 59 -0.21 -14.35 2.30
CA ILE A 59 1.26 -14.48 2.32
C ILE A 59 1.82 -13.91 1.01
N ARG A 60 1.32 -14.35 -0.15
CA ARG A 60 1.77 -13.88 -1.46
C ARG A 60 1.59 -12.36 -1.61
N LEU A 61 0.44 -11.82 -1.20
CA LEU A 61 0.17 -10.38 -1.25
C LEU A 61 1.13 -9.59 -0.35
N SER A 62 1.45 -10.10 0.84
CA SER A 62 2.34 -9.43 1.78
C SER A 62 3.80 -9.47 1.32
N VAL A 63 4.23 -10.59 0.74
CA VAL A 63 5.56 -10.72 0.11
C VAL A 63 5.69 -9.73 -1.04
N GLU A 64 4.68 -9.63 -1.92
CA GLU A 64 4.74 -8.68 -3.03
C GLU A 64 4.70 -7.23 -2.54
N SER A 65 3.89 -6.92 -1.54
CA SER A 65 3.85 -5.57 -0.93
C SER A 65 5.22 -5.16 -0.39
N LEU A 66 5.94 -6.09 0.26
CA LEU A 66 7.31 -5.84 0.72
C LEU A 66 8.28 -5.65 -0.45
N ASN A 67 8.17 -6.46 -1.50
CA ASN A 67 9.01 -6.33 -2.69
C ASN A 67 8.78 -4.98 -3.39
N PHE A 68 7.54 -4.51 -3.46
CA PHE A 68 7.19 -3.20 -3.96
C PHE A 68 7.82 -2.09 -3.12
N LEU A 69 7.67 -2.12 -1.79
CA LEU A 69 8.27 -1.12 -0.91
C LEU A 69 9.79 -1.03 -1.08
N LYS A 70 10.49 -2.16 -1.27
CA LYS A 70 11.93 -2.17 -1.55
C LYS A 70 12.33 -1.43 -2.84
N ARG A 71 11.43 -1.33 -3.82
CA ARG A 71 11.65 -0.64 -5.09
C ARG A 71 11.02 0.75 -5.14
N LEU A 72 10.26 1.15 -4.12
CA LEU A 72 9.44 2.36 -4.17
C LEU A 72 10.29 3.62 -4.40
N GLU A 73 11.41 3.73 -3.72
CA GLU A 73 12.31 4.88 -3.86
C GLU A 73 12.89 4.96 -5.28
N GLU A 74 13.30 3.83 -5.86
CA GLU A 74 13.76 3.77 -7.24
C GLU A 74 12.65 4.11 -8.24
N GLU A 75 11.42 3.65 -7.99
CA GLU A 75 10.29 3.87 -8.90
C GLU A 75 9.69 5.29 -8.80
N THR A 76 9.80 5.97 -7.66
CA THR A 76 9.05 7.21 -7.37
C THR A 76 9.91 8.38 -6.86
N GLY A 77 11.13 8.12 -6.41
CA GLY A 77 11.99 9.11 -5.73
C GLY A 77 11.65 9.36 -4.26
N TYR A 78 10.71 8.61 -3.67
CA TYR A 78 10.32 8.74 -2.26
C TYR A 78 10.79 7.54 -1.43
N ASP A 79 11.57 7.79 -0.38
CA ASP A 79 11.99 6.78 0.60
C ASP A 79 10.77 6.30 1.42
N PRO A 80 10.42 5.00 1.41
CA PRO A 80 9.38 4.44 2.26
C PRO A 80 9.75 4.32 3.74
N GLU A 81 10.98 4.71 4.11
CA GLU A 81 11.57 4.54 5.44
C GLU A 81 11.55 3.08 5.92
N LEU A 82 11.66 2.13 4.99
CA LEU A 82 11.52 0.70 5.25
C LEU A 82 12.67 0.19 6.14
N ARG A 83 12.34 -0.33 7.33
CA ARG A 83 13.27 -0.99 8.24
C ARG A 83 12.91 -2.46 8.45
N GLN A 84 13.81 -3.37 8.09
CA GLN A 84 13.57 -4.82 8.21
C GLN A 84 14.25 -5.41 9.46
N HIS A 85 13.54 -5.40 10.59
CA HIS A 85 13.99 -6.00 11.86
C HIS A 85 13.43 -7.40 12.13
N GLY A 86 12.66 -7.95 11.19
CA GLY A 86 11.93 -9.21 11.36
C GLY A 86 10.60 -9.01 12.11
N TYR A 87 9.87 -10.11 12.28
CA TYR A 87 8.60 -10.14 13.01
C TYR A 87 8.58 -11.43 13.85
N LEU A 88 8.52 -11.29 15.17
CA LEU A 88 8.38 -12.43 16.08
C LEU A 88 6.90 -12.66 16.36
N ILE A 89 6.45 -13.90 16.20
CA ILE A 89 5.12 -14.32 16.61
C ILE A 89 5.31 -15.33 17.74
N GLU A 90 4.90 -14.95 18.94
CA GLU A 90 4.85 -15.88 20.07
C GLU A 90 3.60 -16.75 19.92
N GLY A 91 3.78 -18.06 19.83
CA GLY A 91 2.69 -19.01 19.87
C GLY A 91 2.22 -19.17 21.32
N GLY A 92 0.98 -18.76 21.60
CA GLY A 92 0.33 -19.18 22.85
C GLY A 92 0.13 -20.69 22.83
N ALA A 93 0.64 -21.37 23.86
CA ALA A 93 0.28 -22.75 24.17
C ALA A 93 -1.16 -22.82 24.70
#